data_AF-A0A8I0BC02-F1
#
_entry.id   AF-A0A8I0BC02-F1
#
_cell.length_a   1.000
_cell.length_b   1.000
_cell.length_c   1.000
_cell.angle_alpha   90.00
_cell.angle_beta   90.00
_cell.angle_gamma   90.00
#
_symmetry.space_group_name_H-M   'P 1'
#
loop_
_entity.id
_entity.type
_entity.pdbx_description
1 polymer ?
#
loop_
_entity_poly.entity_id
_entity_poly.type
_entity_poly.pdbx_seq_one_letter_code
_entity_poly.pdbx_strand_id
1 'polypeptide(L)'
;MKTLEITGLNAAAVAPVVKALNQLLADFQVYYTNLRGLHWNIRGNQFFSLHTHFEDLYNDAAGKVDEIAERLLQLEATPEHRFSAYLQQSEVKELGVVHDKEDALQYVLDTLRLLIAEERAILAAAQEAGDEVTVALISDYLRGQEKEVWMLAATLA
;
A
#
# COMPACT_ATOMS: atom_id res chain seq x y z
N MET A 1 25.97 16.70 4.91
CA MET A 1 25.76 16.67 3.46
C MET A 1 24.37 16.12 3.25
N LYS A 2 23.53 16.75 2.44
CA LYS A 2 22.14 16.29 2.25
C LYS A 2 22.11 15.07 1.35
N THR A 3 21.27 14.09 1.64
CA THR A 3 21.10 12.86 0.86
C THR A 3 20.77 13.21 -0.59
N LEU A 4 19.86 14.17 -0.82
CA LEU A 4 19.44 14.59 -2.16
C LEU A 4 20.58 15.24 -2.98
N GLU A 5 21.51 15.93 -2.32
CA GLU A 5 22.70 16.51 -2.99
C GLU A 5 23.63 15.41 -3.50
N ILE A 6 23.72 14.28 -2.79
CA ILE A 6 24.54 13.13 -3.15
C ILE A 6 23.87 12.32 -4.26
N THR A 7 22.55 12.13 -4.19
CA THR A 7 21.78 11.35 -5.18
C THR A 7 21.45 12.15 -6.45
N GLY A 8 21.63 13.47 -6.42
CA GLY A 8 21.38 14.35 -7.57
C GLY A 8 19.90 14.70 -7.77
N LEU A 9 19.04 14.41 -6.80
CA LEU A 9 17.60 14.71 -6.86
C LEU A 9 17.31 16.14 -6.41
N ASN A 10 16.38 16.81 -7.09
CA ASN A 10 15.94 18.15 -6.71
C ASN A 10 14.80 18.07 -5.67
N ALA A 11 15.00 18.70 -4.51
CA ALA A 11 14.03 18.70 -3.41
C ALA A 11 12.64 19.24 -3.80
N ALA A 12 12.57 20.27 -4.64
CA ALA A 12 11.29 20.82 -5.09
C ALA A 12 10.59 19.88 -6.10
N ALA A 13 11.37 19.19 -6.94
CA ALA A 13 10.84 18.23 -7.91
C ALA A 13 10.27 16.98 -7.22
N VAL A 14 10.91 16.47 -6.15
CA VAL A 14 10.43 15.28 -5.41
C VAL A 14 9.37 15.60 -4.35
N ALA A 15 9.08 16.87 -4.07
CA ALA A 15 8.08 17.24 -3.05
C ALA A 15 6.67 16.64 -3.31
N PRO A 16 6.15 16.60 -4.56
CA PRO A 16 4.90 15.91 -4.86
C PRO A 16 4.98 14.39 -4.60
N VAL A 17 6.13 13.77 -4.90
CA VAL A 17 6.39 12.34 -4.65
C VAL A 17 6.33 12.05 -3.15
N VAL A 18 7.02 12.86 -2.34
CA VAL A 18 7.00 12.76 -0.87
C VAL A 18 5.58 12.89 -0.32
N LYS A 19 4.79 13.84 -0.82
CA LYS A 19 3.40 14.02 -0.39
C LYS A 19 2.56 12.78 -0.70
N ALA A 20 2.68 12.25 -1.91
CA ALA A 20 1.91 11.09 -2.34
C ALA A 20 2.35 9.79 -1.63
N LEU A 21 3.65 9.61 -1.36
CA LEU A 21 4.15 8.48 -0.56
C LEU A 21 3.66 8.53 0.90
N ASN A 22 3.51 9.71 1.50
CA ASN A 22 2.91 9.81 2.85
C ASN A 22 1.43 9.41 2.85
N GLN A 23 0.68 9.72 1.78
CA GLN A 23 -0.70 9.26 1.62
C GLN A 23 -0.72 7.72 1.55
N LEU A 24 0.05 7.16 0.61
CA LEU A 24 0.15 5.72 0.40
C LEU A 24 0.59 4.98 1.68
N LEU A 25 1.51 5.55 2.47
CA LEU A 25 1.91 4.99 3.77
C LEU A 25 0.72 4.88 4.74
N ALA A 26 -0.11 5.93 4.82
CA ALA A 26 -1.29 5.93 5.69
C ALA A 26 -2.30 4.87 5.24
N ASP A 27 -2.54 4.76 3.94
CA ASP A 27 -3.45 3.78 3.34
C ASP A 27 -2.99 2.34 3.60
N PHE A 28 -1.69 2.05 3.39
CA PHE A 28 -1.13 0.73 3.66
C PHE A 28 -1.17 0.35 5.15
N GLN A 29 -1.00 1.30 6.07
CA GLN A 29 -1.09 1.03 7.51
C GLN A 29 -2.50 0.60 7.94
N VAL A 30 -3.54 1.27 7.39
CA VAL A 30 -4.93 0.88 7.64
C VAL A 30 -5.24 -0.45 6.95
N TYR A 31 -4.83 -0.61 5.69
CA TYR A 31 -5.04 -1.85 4.93
C TYR A 31 -4.40 -3.07 5.61
N TYR A 32 -3.15 -2.95 6.06
CA TYR A 32 -2.45 -3.98 6.84
C TYR A 32 -3.25 -4.42 8.06
N THR A 33 -3.78 -3.46 8.82
CA THR A 33 -4.58 -3.75 10.02
C THR A 33 -5.89 -4.44 9.66
N ASN A 34 -6.55 -4.00 8.59
CA ASN A 34 -7.80 -4.61 8.10
C ASN A 34 -7.58 -6.05 7.62
N LEU A 35 -6.48 -6.33 6.90
CA LEU A 35 -6.13 -7.69 6.48
C LEU A 35 -5.92 -8.64 7.67
N ARG A 36 -5.32 -8.17 8.77
CA ARG A 36 -5.26 -8.95 10.02
C ARG A 36 -6.66 -9.22 10.57
N GLY A 37 -7.55 -8.23 10.49
CA GLY A 37 -8.96 -8.39 10.81
C GLY A 37 -9.62 -9.51 10.01
N LEU A 38 -9.39 -9.57 8.70
CA LEU A 38 -9.88 -10.65 7.84
C LEU A 38 -9.28 -12.00 8.20
N HIS A 39 -7.96 -12.07 8.36
CA HIS A 39 -7.22 -13.27 8.75
C HIS A 39 -7.77 -13.89 10.05
N TRP A 40 -8.05 -13.08 11.08
CA TRP A 40 -8.56 -13.57 12.36
C TRP A 40 -10.02 -14.00 12.31
N ASN A 41 -10.84 -13.33 11.49
CA ASN A 41 -12.29 -13.42 11.63
C ASN A 41 -13.00 -14.16 10.49
N ILE A 42 -12.31 -14.52 9.41
CA ILE A 42 -12.93 -15.25 8.31
C ILE A 42 -13.55 -16.58 8.79
N ARG A 43 -14.67 -16.99 8.20
CA ARG A 43 -15.37 -18.25 8.50
C ARG A 43 -15.79 -18.96 7.23
N GLY A 44 -16.32 -20.17 7.38
CA GLY A 44 -16.91 -20.94 6.28
C GLY A 44 -15.98 -22.02 5.72
N ASN A 45 -16.42 -22.65 4.63
CA ASN A 45 -15.77 -23.83 4.06
C ASN A 45 -14.39 -23.54 3.43
N GLN A 46 -14.06 -22.28 3.19
CA GLN A 46 -12.75 -21.82 2.68
C GLN A 46 -11.86 -21.24 3.78
N PHE A 47 -12.17 -21.49 5.07
CA PHE A 47 -11.44 -20.93 6.20
C PHE A 47 -9.92 -21.09 6.06
N PHE A 48 -9.41 -22.31 5.88
CA PHE A 48 -7.96 -22.54 5.86
C PHE A 48 -7.24 -21.83 4.70
N SER A 49 -7.84 -21.82 3.51
CA SER A 49 -7.23 -21.16 2.35
C SER A 49 -7.24 -19.65 2.51
N LEU A 50 -8.37 -19.05 2.92
CA LEU A 50 -8.48 -17.60 3.07
C LEU A 50 -7.71 -17.09 4.28
N HIS A 51 -7.70 -17.82 5.39
CA HIS A 51 -6.90 -17.48 6.57
C HIS A 51 -5.42 -17.37 6.21
N THR A 52 -4.88 -18.36 5.49
CA THR A 52 -3.48 -18.35 5.03
C THR A 52 -3.24 -17.24 3.99
N HIS A 53 -4.16 -17.06 3.05
CA HIS A 53 -4.04 -16.03 2.02
C HIS A 53 -4.02 -14.61 2.59
N PHE A 54 -4.90 -14.30 3.55
CA PHE A 54 -4.89 -13.00 4.23
C PHE A 54 -3.61 -12.79 5.06
N GLU A 55 -2.94 -13.87 5.50
CA GLU A 55 -1.61 -13.80 6.11
C GLU A 55 -0.53 -13.41 5.13
N ASP A 56 -0.50 -14.04 3.97
CA ASP A 56 0.41 -13.66 2.89
C ASP A 56 0.22 -12.19 2.50
N LEU A 57 -1.04 -11.74 2.37
CA LEU A 57 -1.36 -10.34 2.04
C LEU A 57 -0.93 -9.36 3.13
N TYR A 58 -1.15 -9.65 4.42
CA TYR A 58 -0.75 -8.70 5.45
C TYR A 58 0.78 -8.65 5.61
N ASN A 59 1.49 -9.75 5.36
CA ASN A 59 2.94 -9.76 5.39
C ASN A 59 3.53 -8.95 4.24
N ASP A 60 2.95 -9.08 3.04
CA ASP A 60 3.30 -8.26 1.88
C ASP A 60 3.02 -6.77 2.13
N ALA A 61 1.85 -6.43 2.69
CA ALA A 61 1.53 -5.06 3.08
C ALA A 61 2.50 -4.49 4.13
N ALA A 62 2.92 -5.30 5.11
CA ALA A 62 3.90 -4.89 6.12
C ALA A 62 5.27 -4.58 5.51
N GLY A 63 5.72 -5.38 4.53
CA GLY A 63 6.94 -5.09 3.77
C GLY A 63 6.85 -3.77 3.01
N LYS A 64 5.72 -3.53 2.32
CA LYS A 64 5.49 -2.28 1.59
C LYS A 64 5.44 -1.05 2.49
N VAL A 65 4.88 -1.16 3.70
CA VAL A 65 4.90 -0.09 4.71
C VAL A 65 6.33 0.33 5.03
N ASP A 66 7.22 -0.64 5.26
CA ASP A 66 8.63 -0.39 5.59
C ASP A 66 9.35 0.27 4.41
N GLU A 67 9.23 -0.30 3.21
CA GLU A 67 9.85 0.22 1.99
C GLU A 67 9.38 1.65 1.66
N ILE A 68 8.10 1.97 1.85
CA ILE A 68 7.58 3.35 1.67
C ILE A 68 8.19 4.29 2.72
N ALA A 69 8.20 3.89 4.00
CA ALA A 69 8.73 4.72 5.07
C ALA A 69 10.24 4.98 4.90
N GLU A 70 11.01 3.97 4.54
CA GLU A 70 12.42 4.11 4.22
C GLU A 70 12.64 4.96 2.98
N ARG A 71 11.78 4.84 1.95
CA ARG A 71 11.87 5.70 0.76
C ARG A 71 11.61 7.17 1.11
N LEU A 72 10.66 7.46 2.00
CA LEU A 72 10.45 8.81 2.53
C LEU A 72 11.70 9.35 3.22
N LEU A 73 12.37 8.54 4.05
CA LEU A 73 13.63 8.92 4.70
C LEU A 73 14.75 9.19 3.69
N GLN A 74 14.86 8.38 2.64
CA GLN A 74 15.83 8.58 1.55
C GLN A 74 15.56 9.89 0.79
N LEU A 75 14.31 10.33 0.72
CA LEU A 75 13.88 11.61 0.15
C LEU A 75 13.97 12.78 1.16
N GLU A 76 14.66 12.58 2.30
CA GLU A 76 14.81 13.54 3.41
C GLU A 76 13.49 13.97 4.06
N ALA A 77 12.42 13.20 3.88
CA ALA A 77 11.16 13.37 4.58
C ALA A 77 11.13 12.57 5.89
N THR A 78 10.23 12.94 6.80
CA THR A 78 9.96 12.15 8.01
C THR A 78 8.66 11.38 7.80
N PRO A 79 8.69 10.03 7.77
CA PRO A 79 7.45 9.26 7.70
C PRO A 79 6.66 9.45 9.00
N GLU A 80 5.35 9.61 8.87
CA GLU A 80 4.46 9.54 10.01
C GLU A 80 4.50 8.12 10.62
N HIS A 81 4.15 7.99 11.90
CA HIS A 81 4.17 6.71 12.63
C HIS A 81 3.03 6.58 13.65
N ARG A 82 2.23 7.64 13.84
CA ARG A 82 1.14 7.67 14.82
C ARG A 82 -0.17 7.28 14.16
N PHE A 83 -0.88 6.32 14.75
CA PHE A 83 -2.19 5.88 14.26
C PHE A 83 -3.19 7.02 14.08
N SER A 84 -3.24 7.99 14.99
CA SER A 84 -4.16 9.12 14.87
C SER A 84 -3.94 9.96 13.61
N ALA A 85 -2.70 10.04 13.12
CA ALA A 85 -2.38 10.78 11.91
C ALA A 85 -2.68 9.94 10.67
N TYR A 86 -2.36 8.64 10.67
CA TYR A 86 -2.77 7.74 9.60
C TYR A 86 -4.28 7.72 9.39
N LEU A 87 -5.06 7.64 10.47
CA LEU A 87 -6.53 7.65 10.39
C LEU A 87 -7.11 8.97 9.85
N GLN A 88 -6.38 10.09 10.00
CA GLN A 88 -6.79 11.37 9.42
C GLN A 88 -6.46 11.47 7.93
N GLN A 89 -5.38 10.84 7.50
CA GLN A 89 -4.85 10.95 6.14
C GLN A 89 -5.40 9.87 5.21
N SER A 90 -5.51 8.63 5.68
CA SER A 90 -5.90 7.44 4.90
C SER A 90 -7.25 7.60 4.20
N GLU A 91 -7.29 7.31 2.91
CA GLU A 91 -8.50 7.08 2.13
C GLU A 91 -9.10 5.69 2.42
N VAL A 92 -8.26 4.68 2.67
CA VAL A 92 -8.68 3.37 3.20
C VAL A 92 -9.28 3.58 4.60
N LYS A 93 -10.48 3.04 4.83
CA LYS A 93 -11.17 3.16 6.11
C LYS A 93 -11.01 1.89 6.95
N GLU A 94 -11.06 2.06 8.26
CA GLU A 94 -11.09 0.94 9.20
C GLU A 94 -12.26 0.01 8.85
N LEU A 95 -11.96 -1.28 8.78
CA LEU A 95 -12.96 -2.30 8.48
C LEU A 95 -13.49 -2.89 9.78
N GLY A 96 -14.81 -3.06 9.86
CA GLY A 96 -15.44 -3.82 10.92
C GLY A 96 -15.11 -5.33 10.83
N VAL A 97 -15.67 -6.12 11.73
CA VAL A 97 -15.50 -7.58 11.68
C VAL A 97 -16.24 -8.15 10.45
N VAL A 98 -15.50 -8.86 9.59
CA VAL A 98 -16.03 -9.55 8.41
C VAL A 98 -15.83 -11.06 8.59
N HIS A 99 -16.90 -11.83 8.36
CA HIS A 99 -16.89 -13.29 8.43
C HIS A 99 -17.12 -13.96 7.07
N ASP A 100 -17.81 -13.26 6.18
CA ASP A 100 -18.20 -13.76 4.86
C ASP A 100 -17.04 -13.61 3.87
N LYS A 101 -16.89 -14.61 2.98
CA LYS A 101 -15.75 -14.64 2.05
C LYS A 101 -15.96 -13.67 0.88
N GLU A 102 -17.18 -13.53 0.37
CA GLU A 102 -17.46 -12.61 -0.73
C GLU A 102 -17.23 -11.17 -0.28
N ASP A 103 -17.70 -10.80 0.91
CA ASP A 103 -17.46 -9.47 1.50
C ASP A 103 -15.96 -9.21 1.71
N ALA A 104 -15.21 -10.20 2.22
CA ALA A 104 -13.78 -10.06 2.49
C ALA A 104 -12.97 -9.91 1.20
N LEU A 105 -13.23 -10.72 0.18
CA LEU A 105 -12.53 -10.66 -1.11
C LEU A 105 -12.90 -9.39 -1.88
N GLN A 106 -14.16 -8.94 -1.82
CA GLN A 106 -14.58 -7.70 -2.44
C GLN A 106 -13.89 -6.50 -1.79
N TYR A 107 -13.78 -6.47 -0.46
CA TYR A 107 -13.02 -5.42 0.24
C TYR A 107 -11.56 -5.34 -0.22
N VAL A 108 -10.89 -6.49 -0.38
CA VAL A 108 -9.51 -6.52 -0.86
C VAL A 108 -9.42 -5.97 -2.28
N LEU A 109 -10.30 -6.39 -3.18
CA LEU A 109 -10.33 -5.88 -4.56
C LEU A 109 -10.57 -4.36 -4.64
N ASP A 110 -11.51 -3.84 -3.85
CA ASP A 110 -11.82 -2.40 -3.83
C ASP A 110 -10.64 -1.60 -3.24
N THR A 111 -9.97 -2.13 -2.23
CA THR A 111 -8.78 -1.49 -1.64
C THR A 111 -7.59 -1.53 -2.62
N LEU A 112 -7.33 -2.66 -3.28
CA LEU A 112 -6.29 -2.75 -4.30
C LEU A 112 -6.55 -1.79 -5.47
N ARG A 113 -7.82 -1.61 -5.88
CA ARG A 113 -8.18 -0.64 -6.91
C ARG A 113 -7.80 0.79 -6.52
N LEU A 114 -8.00 1.17 -5.25
CA LEU A 114 -7.60 2.47 -4.72
C LEU A 114 -6.07 2.60 -4.72
N LEU A 115 -5.36 1.65 -4.10
CA LEU A 115 -3.90 1.67 -3.99
C LEU A 115 -3.22 1.72 -5.37
N ILE A 116 -3.68 0.92 -6.33
CA ILE A 116 -3.18 0.94 -7.72
C ILE A 116 -3.34 2.32 -8.37
N ALA A 117 -4.43 3.04 -8.08
CA ALA A 117 -4.66 4.37 -8.63
C ALA A 117 -3.68 5.40 -8.04
N GLU A 118 -3.46 5.34 -6.72
CA GLU A 118 -2.48 6.18 -6.01
C GLU A 118 -1.05 5.90 -6.48
N GLU A 119 -0.69 4.62 -6.60
CA GLU A 119 0.61 4.15 -7.08
C GLU A 119 0.89 4.64 -8.50
N ARG A 120 -0.09 4.58 -9.41
CA ARG A 120 0.06 5.16 -10.77
C ARG A 120 0.29 6.67 -10.75
N ALA A 121 -0.34 7.39 -9.82
CA ALA A 121 -0.12 8.83 -9.66
C ALA A 121 1.29 9.12 -9.10
N ILE A 122 1.77 8.33 -8.14
CA ILE A 122 3.14 8.42 -7.61
C ILE A 122 4.15 8.14 -8.72
N LEU A 123 3.93 7.10 -9.52
CA LEU A 123 4.82 6.72 -10.62
C LEU A 123 4.95 7.87 -11.64
N ALA A 124 3.85 8.51 -12.02
CA ALA A 124 3.88 9.68 -12.91
C ALA A 124 4.65 10.86 -12.29
N ALA A 125 4.41 11.17 -11.01
CA ALA A 125 5.11 12.24 -10.30
C ALA A 125 6.62 11.95 -10.15
N ALA A 126 6.98 10.70 -9.89
CA ALA A 126 8.37 10.27 -9.76
C ALA A 126 9.11 10.35 -11.10
N GLN A 127 8.46 9.97 -12.21
CA GLN A 127 9.01 10.15 -13.56
C GLN A 127 9.28 11.63 -13.88
N GLU A 128 8.33 12.52 -13.57
CA GLU A 128 8.50 13.97 -13.78
C GLU A 128 9.65 14.53 -12.93
N ALA A 129 9.85 13.98 -11.73
CA ALA A 129 10.92 14.37 -10.82
C ALA A 129 12.30 13.77 -11.15
N GLY A 130 12.38 12.84 -12.11
CA GLY A 130 13.59 12.06 -12.39
C GLY A 130 13.98 11.10 -11.25
N ASP A 131 13.01 10.70 -10.42
CA ASP A 131 13.19 9.79 -9.30
C ASP A 131 13.00 8.32 -9.71
N GLU A 132 13.97 7.79 -10.43
CA GLU A 132 13.95 6.41 -10.96
C GLU A 132 13.84 5.34 -9.87
N VAL A 133 14.31 5.63 -8.65
CA VAL A 133 14.22 4.66 -7.53
C VAL A 133 12.78 4.52 -7.05
N THR A 134 12.05 5.63 -6.92
CA THR A 134 10.61 5.55 -6.60
C THR A 134 9.82 4.95 -7.76
N VAL A 135 10.18 5.24 -9.02
CA VAL A 135 9.57 4.59 -10.20
C VAL A 135 9.73 3.07 -10.13
N ALA A 136 10.93 2.58 -9.85
CA ALA A 136 11.20 1.14 -9.73
C ALA A 136 10.40 0.50 -8.60
N LEU A 137 10.42 1.09 -7.40
CA LEU A 137 9.69 0.60 -6.23
C LEU A 137 8.19 0.42 -6.53
N ILE A 138 7.55 1.48 -7.05
CA ILE A 138 6.11 1.48 -7.30
C ILE A 138 5.74 0.59 -8.49
N SER A 139 6.63 0.45 -9.48
CA SER A 139 6.43 -0.51 -10.58
C SER A 139 6.38 -1.96 -10.08
N ASP A 140 7.22 -2.31 -9.10
CA ASP A 140 7.21 -3.64 -8.50
C ASP A 140 5.93 -3.90 -7.69
N TYR A 141 5.37 -2.87 -7.04
CA TYR A 141 4.09 -2.97 -6.33
C TYR A 141 2.95 -3.26 -7.29
N LEU A 142 2.81 -2.42 -8.32
CA LEU A 142 1.80 -2.56 -9.37
C LEU A 142 1.83 -3.95 -10.01
N ARG A 143 3.04 -4.47 -10.32
CA ARG A 143 3.19 -5.82 -10.87
C ARG A 143 2.60 -6.89 -9.95
N GLY A 144 2.87 -6.81 -8.65
CA GLY A 144 2.34 -7.76 -7.67
C GLY A 144 0.84 -7.64 -7.51
N GLN A 145 0.35 -6.41 -7.33
CA GLN A 145 -1.06 -6.14 -7.07
C GLN A 145 -1.97 -6.41 -8.27
N GLU A 146 -1.55 -6.09 -9.49
CA GLU A 146 -2.36 -6.40 -10.69
C GLU A 146 -2.50 -7.92 -10.89
N LYS A 147 -1.46 -8.69 -10.54
CA LYS A 147 -1.54 -10.15 -10.51
C LYS A 147 -2.52 -10.63 -9.42
N GLU A 148 -2.46 -10.04 -8.23
CA GLU A 148 -3.39 -10.34 -7.13
C GLU A 148 -4.84 -10.05 -7.53
N VAL A 149 -5.11 -8.88 -8.11
CA VAL A 149 -6.42 -8.51 -8.64
C VAL A 149 -6.94 -9.54 -9.63
N TRP A 150 -6.12 -10.04 -10.55
CA TRP A 150 -6.52 -11.10 -11.47
C TRP A 150 -6.93 -12.39 -10.74
N MET A 151 -6.12 -12.84 -9.79
CA MET A 151 -6.38 -14.08 -9.04
C MET A 151 -7.66 -13.98 -8.21
N LEU A 152 -7.89 -12.84 -7.55
CA LEU A 152 -9.09 -12.59 -6.75
C LEU A 152 -10.34 -12.42 -7.63
N ALA A 153 -10.25 -11.67 -8.73
CA ALA A 153 -11.36 -11.53 -9.67
C ALA A 153 -11.76 -12.87 -10.29
N ALA A 154 -10.79 -13.73 -10.62
CA ALA A 154 -11.05 -15.09 -11.10
C ALA A 154 -11.69 -15.99 -10.03
N THR A 155 -11.45 -15.72 -8.74
CA THR A 155 -12.04 -16.45 -7.61
C THR A 155 -13.51 -16.09 -7.40
N LEU A 156 -13.91 -14.86 -7.74
CA LEU A 156 -15.28 -14.35 -7.60
C LEU A 156 -16.14 -14.48 -8.87
N ALA A 157 -15.55 -14.90 -10.00
CA ALA A 157 -16.23 -15.08 -11.29
C ALA A 157 -17.03 -16.38 -11.36
#